data_AF-A0A358EE67-F1
#
_entry.id   AF-A0A358EE67-F1
#
_cell.length_a   1.000
_cell.length_b   1.000
_cell.length_c   1.000
_cell.angle_alpha   90.00
_cell.angle_beta   90.00
_cell.angle_gamma   90.00
#
_symmetry.space_group_name_H-M   'P 1'
#
loop_
_entity.id
_entity.type
_entity.pdbx_description
1 polymer ?
#
loop_
_entity_poly.entity_id
_entity_poly.type
_entity_poly.pdbx_seq_one_letter_code
_entity_poly.pdbx_strand_id
1 'polypeptide(L)'
;MSIRKLLLLSTVAIAGVGCSEETPTAPTPVAPAPTPDPDPAPPPPLTVPTTYNFESRFNTGESSVGISGQIARQLQLQDLKILIGGLSSAGAAAVTVADLNGIYDYADTGLNILTTVPDGLTASATTYEDVSSGKKIRGRQGTDKVLLGSAGIVGNAADITVDELMQSFFTTIATNAADASKLGTKAVYNTAEGLDLSQMVNKVLIGALLFDQLSSKYLADILDRDNTEPRSDGADDTTQEHRFDEAFGYFG
;
A
#
# COMPACT_ATOMS: atom_id res chain seq x y z
N MET A 1 20.01 45.25 19.73
CA MET A 1 19.66 44.05 20.52
C MET A 1 19.86 42.85 19.60
N SER A 2 21.00 42.17 19.73
CA SER A 2 21.52 41.17 18.79
C SER A 2 21.17 39.77 19.29
N ILE A 3 20.42 38.99 18.50
CA ILE A 3 20.10 37.60 18.81
C ILE A 3 21.01 36.71 17.97
N ARG A 4 22.01 36.11 18.62
CA ARG A 4 22.90 35.11 18.05
C ARG A 4 22.15 33.78 17.90
N LYS A 5 22.13 33.24 16.67
CA LYS A 5 21.72 31.85 16.39
C LYS A 5 22.81 30.91 16.94
N LEU A 6 22.43 30.05 17.88
CA LEU A 6 23.28 28.98 18.40
C LEU A 6 23.04 27.72 17.57
N LEU A 7 24.03 27.32 16.77
CA LEU A 7 24.05 26.07 16.02
C LEU A 7 24.73 25.02 16.93
N LEU A 8 23.97 24.05 17.46
CA LEU A 8 24.55 22.90 18.15
C LEU A 8 25.01 21.87 17.10
N LEU A 9 26.31 21.67 17.02
CA LEU A 9 26.95 20.60 16.24
C LEU A 9 27.29 19.47 17.23
N SER A 10 26.53 18.38 17.23
CA SER A 10 26.80 17.21 18.06
C SER A 10 27.90 16.35 17.42
N THR A 11 29.07 16.36 18.03
CA THR A 11 30.19 15.44 17.73
C THR A 11 30.01 14.18 18.59
N VAL A 12 29.94 13.00 17.98
CA VAL A 12 29.97 11.72 18.70
C VAL A 12 31.43 11.36 18.95
N ALA A 13 31.83 11.34 20.24
CA ALA A 13 33.11 10.83 20.67
C ALA A 13 32.98 9.33 21.00
N ILE A 14 33.74 8.48 20.30
CA ILE A 14 33.83 7.04 20.61
C ILE A 14 34.97 6.88 21.63
N ALA A 15 34.62 6.55 22.87
CA ALA A 15 35.58 6.13 23.89
C ALA A 15 35.90 4.64 23.70
N GLY A 16 37.11 4.33 23.24
CA GLY A 16 37.62 2.96 23.24
C GLY A 16 37.98 2.53 24.65
N VAL A 17 37.29 1.52 25.17
CA VAL A 17 37.68 0.83 26.41
C VAL A 17 38.70 -0.23 26.03
N GLY A 18 39.96 -0.04 26.46
CA GLY A 18 41.01 -1.04 26.31
C GLY A 18 40.87 -2.14 27.36
N CYS A 19 40.82 -3.39 26.92
CA CYS A 19 40.97 -4.55 27.79
C CYS A 19 42.43 -4.73 28.21
N SER A 20 42.68 -4.97 29.50
CA SER A 20 44.01 -5.30 30.02
C SER A 20 44.41 -6.72 29.63
N GLU A 21 45.67 -6.92 29.26
CA GLU A 21 46.26 -8.24 29.01
C GLU A 21 46.49 -8.98 30.33
N GLU A 22 45.81 -10.11 30.53
CA GLU A 22 46.22 -11.13 31.50
C GLU A 22 47.22 -12.10 30.87
N THR A 23 48.25 -12.45 31.64
CA THR A 23 49.30 -13.39 31.22
C THR A 23 48.73 -14.81 31.08
N PRO A 24 48.91 -15.50 29.94
CA PRO A 24 48.25 -16.78 29.71
C PRO A 24 48.92 -17.91 30.50
N THR A 25 48.15 -18.56 31.36
CA THR A 25 48.48 -19.91 31.87
C THR A 25 48.25 -20.96 30.79
N ALA A 26 49.16 -21.93 30.68
CA ALA A 26 49.08 -23.02 29.70
C ALA A 26 47.76 -23.80 29.84
N PRO A 27 47.03 -24.07 28.75
CA PRO A 27 45.76 -24.78 28.82
C PRO A 27 45.99 -26.27 29.12
N THR A 28 45.19 -26.80 30.03
CA THR A 28 45.06 -28.25 30.28
C THR A 28 44.54 -28.94 29.01
N PRO A 29 45.01 -30.14 28.62
CA PRO A 29 44.50 -30.83 27.45
C PRO A 29 43.00 -31.13 27.61
N VAL A 30 42.18 -30.49 26.76
CA VAL A 30 40.74 -30.79 26.65
C VAL A 30 40.60 -32.05 25.80
N ALA A 31 39.78 -33.00 26.25
CA ALA A 31 39.42 -34.19 25.47
C ALA A 31 38.83 -33.76 24.10
N PRO A 32 39.06 -34.53 23.02
CA PRO A 32 38.52 -34.17 21.71
C PRO A 32 37.01 -33.99 21.79
N ALA A 33 36.54 -32.84 21.28
CA ALA A 33 35.12 -32.55 21.19
C ALA A 33 34.41 -33.66 20.40
N PRO A 34 33.17 -34.04 20.78
CA PRO A 34 32.36 -34.91 19.94
C PRO A 34 32.24 -34.27 18.55
N THR A 35 32.28 -35.11 17.52
CA THR A 35 32.02 -34.68 16.14
C THR A 35 30.70 -33.89 16.09
N PRO A 36 30.67 -32.72 15.44
CA PRO A 36 29.42 -32.00 15.22
C PRO A 36 28.40 -32.93 14.58
N ASP A 37 27.15 -32.89 15.05
CA ASP A 37 26.06 -33.56 14.33
C ASP A 37 26.07 -33.08 12.87
N PRO A 38 25.83 -33.98 11.90
CA PRO A 38 25.76 -33.57 10.51
C PRO A 38 24.68 -32.50 10.37
N ASP A 39 24.99 -31.43 9.62
CA ASP A 39 24.00 -30.40 9.31
C ASP A 39 22.72 -31.06 8.78
N PRO A 40 21.54 -30.62 9.26
CA PRO A 40 20.28 -31.17 8.75
C PRO A 40 20.26 -31.03 7.23
N ALA A 41 19.79 -32.08 6.56
CA ALA A 41 19.67 -32.07 5.11
C ALA A 41 18.91 -30.81 4.66
N PRO A 42 19.37 -30.12 3.61
CA PRO A 42 18.66 -28.94 3.12
C PRO A 42 17.20 -29.31 2.82
N PRO A 43 16.24 -28.42 3.16
CA PRO A 43 14.85 -28.70 2.91
C PRO A 43 14.64 -28.99 1.41
N PRO A 44 13.64 -29.81 1.07
CA PRO A 44 13.31 -30.06 -0.33
C PRO A 44 13.07 -28.73 -1.05
N PRO A 45 13.44 -28.63 -2.33
CA PRO A 45 13.20 -27.42 -3.10
C PRO A 45 11.71 -27.09 -3.10
N LEU A 46 11.39 -25.85 -2.75
CA LEU A 46 10.03 -25.34 -2.79
C LEU A 46 9.59 -25.20 -4.24
N THR A 47 8.52 -25.90 -4.63
CA THR A 47 7.86 -25.67 -5.91
C THR A 47 7.11 -24.34 -5.83
N VAL A 48 7.67 -23.31 -6.45
CA VAL A 48 7.01 -22.00 -6.52
C VAL A 48 5.96 -22.03 -7.62
N PRO A 49 4.67 -21.79 -7.31
CA PRO A 49 3.63 -21.78 -8.33
C PRO A 49 3.82 -20.57 -9.26
N THR A 50 3.42 -20.73 -10.52
CA THR A 50 3.46 -19.63 -11.52
C THR A 50 2.37 -18.59 -11.31
N THR A 51 1.34 -18.93 -10.54
CA THR A 51 0.22 -18.08 -10.17
C THR A 51 0.00 -18.16 -8.66
N TYR A 52 -0.51 -17.09 -8.06
CA TYR A 52 -0.87 -17.06 -6.65
C TYR A 52 -2.21 -17.80 -6.44
N ASN A 53 -2.17 -19.13 -6.46
CA ASN A 53 -3.33 -20.00 -6.35
C ASN A 53 -2.99 -21.20 -5.46
N PHE A 54 -3.71 -21.35 -4.36
CA PHE A 54 -3.50 -22.38 -3.35
C PHE A 54 -4.82 -23.08 -3.05
N GLU A 55 -4.81 -24.41 -3.06
CA GLU A 55 -5.98 -25.21 -2.70
C GLU A 55 -6.21 -25.14 -1.18
N SER A 56 -7.47 -25.20 -0.77
CA SER A 56 -7.85 -25.28 0.64
C SER A 56 -7.43 -26.62 1.25
N ARG A 57 -6.88 -26.55 2.46
CA ARG A 57 -6.62 -27.73 3.31
C ARG A 57 -7.88 -28.28 3.99
N PHE A 58 -9.00 -27.55 3.92
CA PHE A 58 -10.24 -27.87 4.60
C PHE A 58 -11.31 -28.37 3.62
N ASN A 59 -11.38 -27.78 2.42
CA ASN A 59 -12.39 -28.10 1.41
C ASN A 59 -11.71 -28.48 0.08
N THR A 60 -11.76 -29.77 -0.28
CA THR A 60 -11.12 -30.27 -1.51
C THR A 60 -11.70 -29.60 -2.75
N GLY A 61 -10.81 -29.11 -3.63
CA GLY A 61 -11.18 -28.42 -4.87
C GLY A 61 -11.50 -26.93 -4.72
N GLU A 62 -11.58 -26.40 -3.50
CA GLU A 62 -11.76 -24.97 -3.24
C GLU A 62 -10.43 -24.25 -3.09
N SER A 63 -10.41 -22.95 -3.38
CA SER A 63 -9.23 -22.10 -3.19
C SER A 63 -9.20 -21.52 -1.78
N SER A 64 -8.04 -21.51 -1.14
CA SER A 64 -7.84 -20.75 0.10
C SER A 64 -7.56 -19.26 -0.15
N VAL A 65 -7.37 -18.85 -1.40
CA VAL A 65 -6.91 -17.50 -1.75
C VAL A 65 -7.99 -16.43 -1.62
N GLY A 66 -7.79 -15.49 -0.71
CA GLY A 66 -8.74 -14.41 -0.38
C GLY A 66 -8.27 -12.98 -0.67
N ILE A 67 -8.12 -12.59 -1.95
CA ILE A 67 -7.56 -11.26 -2.32
C ILE A 67 -8.50 -10.32 -3.10
N SER A 68 -9.74 -10.74 -3.39
CA SER A 68 -10.63 -9.99 -4.28
C SER A 68 -10.93 -8.57 -3.80
N GLY A 69 -10.99 -8.35 -2.48
CA GLY A 69 -11.22 -7.03 -1.92
C GLY A 69 -10.04 -6.07 -2.07
N GLN A 70 -8.83 -6.60 -2.15
CA GLN A 70 -7.62 -5.85 -2.41
C GLN A 70 -7.53 -5.50 -3.90
N ILE A 71 -7.84 -6.46 -4.78
CA ILE A 71 -7.94 -6.24 -6.24
C ILE A 71 -8.93 -5.11 -6.55
N ALA A 72 -10.13 -5.13 -5.95
CA ALA A 72 -11.15 -4.08 -6.17
C ALA A 72 -10.64 -2.68 -5.79
N ARG A 73 -9.88 -2.55 -4.70
CA ARG A 73 -9.30 -1.26 -4.26
C ARG A 73 -8.14 -0.81 -5.14
N GLN A 74 -7.30 -1.74 -5.60
CA GLN A 74 -6.23 -1.42 -6.55
C GLN A 74 -6.80 -0.94 -7.88
N LEU A 75 -7.88 -1.56 -8.38
CA LEU A 75 -8.59 -1.10 -9.57
C LEU A 75 -9.16 0.31 -9.37
N GLN A 76 -9.80 0.61 -8.24
CA GLN A 76 -10.27 1.98 -7.93
C GLN A 76 -9.13 3.00 -7.94
N LEU A 77 -7.98 2.66 -7.35
CA LEU A 77 -6.79 3.53 -7.33
C LEU A 77 -6.26 3.78 -8.75
N GLN A 78 -6.15 2.72 -9.56
CA GLN A 78 -5.70 2.80 -10.94
C GLN A 78 -6.68 3.61 -11.80
N ASP A 79 -7.98 3.41 -11.61
CA ASP A 79 -9.03 4.09 -12.35
C ASP A 79 -9.11 5.58 -12.00
N LEU A 80 -8.90 5.97 -10.74
CA LEU A 80 -8.73 7.38 -10.38
C LEU A 80 -7.56 8.02 -11.15
N LYS A 81 -6.43 7.32 -11.24
CA LYS A 81 -5.26 7.81 -11.98
C LYS A 81 -5.56 7.91 -13.48
N ILE A 82 -6.23 6.92 -14.07
CA ILE A 82 -6.66 6.93 -15.47
C ILE A 82 -7.61 8.10 -15.74
N LEU A 83 -8.65 8.26 -14.91
CA LEU A 83 -9.66 9.31 -15.02
C LEU A 83 -9.01 10.69 -14.97
N ILE A 84 -8.20 10.97 -13.95
CA ILE A 84 -7.53 12.27 -13.80
C ILE A 84 -6.52 12.50 -14.93
N GLY A 85 -5.71 11.49 -15.27
CA GLY A 85 -4.72 11.61 -16.35
C GLY A 85 -5.35 11.90 -17.71
N GLY A 86 -6.50 11.29 -17.99
CA GLY A 86 -7.28 11.46 -19.21
C GLY A 86 -7.75 12.90 -19.45
N LEU A 87 -7.90 13.71 -18.40
CA LEU A 87 -8.31 15.13 -18.51
C LEU A 87 -7.32 15.99 -19.31
N SER A 88 -6.06 15.54 -19.43
CA SER A 88 -5.05 16.24 -20.23
C SER A 88 -5.07 15.89 -21.71
N SER A 89 -5.98 15.01 -22.14
CA SER A 89 -6.15 14.62 -23.54
C SER A 89 -7.00 15.64 -24.29
N ALA A 90 -6.66 15.90 -25.56
CA ALA A 90 -7.47 16.75 -26.43
C ALA A 90 -8.91 16.23 -26.52
N GLY A 91 -9.89 17.11 -26.28
CA GLY A 91 -11.31 16.74 -26.30
C GLY A 91 -11.82 16.00 -25.06
N ALA A 92 -11.06 15.97 -23.97
CA ALA A 92 -11.52 15.42 -22.70
C ALA A 92 -12.80 16.11 -22.21
N ALA A 93 -13.66 15.34 -21.53
CA ALA A 93 -14.78 15.88 -20.79
C ALA A 93 -14.33 16.38 -19.41
N ALA A 94 -14.91 17.49 -18.95
CA ALA A 94 -14.68 17.97 -17.60
C ALA A 94 -15.25 16.98 -16.58
N VAL A 95 -14.57 16.84 -15.44
CA VAL A 95 -15.05 16.06 -14.29
C VAL A 95 -15.42 16.97 -13.14
N THR A 96 -16.35 16.51 -12.33
CA THR A 96 -16.76 17.11 -11.07
C THR A 96 -16.10 16.37 -9.89
N VAL A 97 -16.20 16.95 -8.70
CA VAL A 97 -15.82 16.25 -7.46
C VAL A 97 -16.67 14.98 -7.26
N ALA A 98 -17.93 14.97 -7.72
CA ALA A 98 -18.81 13.81 -7.62
C ALA A 98 -18.31 12.65 -8.51
N ASP A 99 -17.78 12.92 -9.70
CA ASP A 99 -17.23 11.89 -10.58
C ASP A 99 -16.00 11.21 -9.94
N LEU A 100 -15.11 12.00 -9.33
CA LEU A 100 -13.95 11.49 -8.60
C LEU A 100 -14.37 10.71 -7.33
N ASN A 101 -15.34 11.23 -6.58
CA ASN A 101 -15.89 10.54 -5.42
C ASN A 101 -16.69 9.28 -5.79
N GLY A 102 -17.20 9.17 -7.02
CA GLY A 102 -17.84 7.96 -7.51
C GLY A 102 -16.92 6.74 -7.47
N ILE A 103 -15.62 6.95 -7.72
CA ILE A 103 -14.59 5.90 -7.58
C ILE A 103 -14.06 5.85 -6.15
N TYR A 104 -13.73 7.00 -5.56
CA TYR A 104 -13.07 7.05 -4.25
C TYR A 104 -13.96 6.59 -3.08
N ASP A 105 -15.23 6.97 -3.07
CA ASP A 105 -16.25 6.58 -2.08
C ASP A 105 -17.28 5.64 -2.71
N TYR A 106 -16.80 4.73 -3.55
CA TYR A 106 -17.62 3.72 -4.22
C TYR A 106 -18.59 3.04 -3.25
N ALA A 107 -19.84 2.88 -3.68
CA ALA A 107 -20.93 2.43 -2.82
C ALA A 107 -21.83 1.39 -3.52
N ASP A 108 -21.19 0.45 -4.22
CA ASP A 108 -21.86 -0.65 -4.90
C ASP A 108 -22.92 -0.19 -5.94
N THR A 109 -22.52 0.75 -6.78
CA THR A 109 -23.38 1.43 -7.77
C THR A 109 -23.30 0.86 -9.19
N GLY A 110 -22.64 -0.27 -9.41
CA GLY A 110 -22.42 -0.83 -10.76
C GLY A 110 -21.46 0.00 -11.61
N LEU A 111 -20.50 0.67 -10.98
CA LEU A 111 -19.51 1.50 -11.65
C LEU A 111 -18.54 0.63 -12.47
N ASN A 112 -18.34 1.00 -13.74
CA ASN A 112 -17.45 0.31 -14.66
C ASN A 112 -15.98 0.53 -14.29
N ILE A 113 -15.18 -0.51 -14.44
CA ILE A 113 -13.72 -0.46 -14.36
C ILE A 113 -13.19 0.28 -15.60
N LEU A 114 -12.31 1.26 -15.39
CA LEU A 114 -11.66 2.02 -16.47
C LEU A 114 -10.37 1.35 -16.96
N THR A 115 -9.76 0.55 -16.10
CA THR A 115 -8.57 -0.24 -16.40
C THR A 115 -8.85 -1.24 -17.52
N THR A 116 -8.06 -1.16 -18.59
CA THR A 116 -8.18 -2.03 -19.76
C THR A 116 -7.31 -3.27 -19.63
N VAL A 117 -7.77 -4.38 -20.21
CA VAL A 117 -6.94 -5.57 -20.40
C VAL A 117 -6.07 -5.44 -21.66
N PRO A 118 -4.89 -6.09 -21.71
CA PRO A 118 -4.08 -6.18 -22.93
C PRO A 118 -4.84 -6.78 -24.12
N ASP A 119 -4.40 -6.42 -25.33
CA ASP A 119 -4.99 -6.92 -26.58
C ASP A 119 -5.03 -8.45 -26.63
N GLY A 120 -6.17 -8.99 -27.09
CA GLY A 120 -6.38 -10.43 -27.21
C GLY A 120 -6.82 -11.13 -25.91
N LEU A 121 -6.98 -10.39 -24.81
CA LEU A 121 -7.55 -10.89 -23.56
C LEU A 121 -8.97 -10.34 -23.34
N THR A 122 -9.78 -11.10 -22.59
CA THR A 122 -11.12 -10.68 -22.16
C THR A 122 -11.08 -10.40 -20.67
N ALA A 123 -11.61 -9.24 -20.25
CA ALA A 123 -11.76 -8.93 -18.83
C ALA A 123 -12.75 -9.90 -18.17
N SER A 124 -12.36 -10.50 -17.05
CA SER A 124 -13.22 -11.39 -16.26
C SER A 124 -14.25 -10.63 -15.40
N ALA A 125 -14.07 -9.32 -15.28
CA ALA A 125 -14.93 -8.40 -14.54
C ALA A 125 -15.00 -7.07 -15.30
N THR A 126 -16.16 -6.44 -15.27
CA THR A 126 -16.39 -5.13 -15.93
C THR A 126 -16.78 -4.04 -14.96
N THR A 127 -17.30 -4.40 -13.79
CA THR A 127 -17.65 -3.52 -12.68
C THR A 127 -16.87 -3.89 -11.43
N TYR A 128 -16.78 -2.98 -10.46
CA TYR A 128 -16.15 -3.30 -9.18
C TYR A 128 -16.91 -4.39 -8.40
N GLU A 129 -18.23 -4.50 -8.55
CA GLU A 129 -19.07 -5.54 -7.92
C GLU A 129 -18.67 -6.94 -8.39
N ASP A 130 -18.34 -7.06 -9.69
CA ASP A 130 -17.94 -8.34 -10.31
C ASP A 130 -16.66 -8.87 -9.66
N VAL A 131 -15.84 -7.98 -9.10
CA VAL A 131 -14.61 -8.32 -8.38
C VAL A 131 -14.90 -8.54 -6.90
N SER A 132 -15.45 -7.52 -6.21
CA SER A 132 -15.75 -7.59 -4.78
C SER A 132 -16.63 -6.42 -4.31
N SER A 133 -17.80 -6.73 -3.74
CA SER A 133 -18.74 -5.74 -3.20
C SER A 133 -18.31 -5.14 -1.86
N GLY A 134 -18.70 -3.90 -1.60
CA GLY A 134 -18.46 -3.17 -0.36
C GLY A 134 -17.00 -2.74 -0.15
N LYS A 135 -16.17 -2.77 -1.21
CA LYS A 135 -14.71 -2.57 -1.11
C LYS A 135 -14.26 -1.19 -1.56
N LYS A 136 -14.81 -0.14 -0.96
CA LYS A 136 -14.32 1.23 -1.18
C LYS A 136 -12.94 1.49 -0.59
N ILE A 137 -12.25 2.49 -1.15
CA ILE A 137 -10.98 3.02 -0.62
C ILE A 137 -11.19 4.09 0.46
N ARG A 138 -12.20 4.96 0.35
CA ARG A 138 -12.49 5.97 1.39
C ARG A 138 -12.74 5.34 2.76
N GLY A 139 -12.04 5.84 3.77
CA GLY A 139 -12.12 5.35 5.14
C GLY A 139 -11.33 4.07 5.40
N ARG A 140 -10.54 3.59 4.43
CA ARG A 140 -9.57 2.50 4.62
C ARG A 140 -8.15 2.99 4.86
N GLN A 141 -7.93 4.29 4.72
CA GLN A 141 -6.68 4.92 5.12
C GLN A 141 -6.54 4.89 6.64
N GLY A 142 -5.30 4.86 7.13
CA GLY A 142 -5.03 5.10 8.54
C GLY A 142 -5.67 6.42 9.00
N THR A 143 -6.12 6.48 10.26
CA THR A 143 -6.65 7.71 10.86
C THR A 143 -5.56 8.73 11.19
N ASP A 144 -4.30 8.32 11.04
CA ASP A 144 -3.15 9.14 11.31
C ASP A 144 -3.02 10.28 10.30
N LYS A 145 -2.47 11.39 10.80
CA LYS A 145 -2.29 12.61 10.02
C LYS A 145 -1.25 12.38 8.94
N VAL A 146 -1.48 13.04 7.81
CA VAL A 146 -0.59 12.92 6.66
C VAL A 146 0.74 13.64 6.93
N LEU A 147 1.83 12.88 7.07
CA LEU A 147 3.20 13.43 7.15
C LEU A 147 3.75 13.80 5.76
N LEU A 148 3.02 14.65 5.03
CA LEU A 148 3.56 15.29 3.83
C LEU A 148 4.27 16.56 4.26
N GLY A 149 5.58 16.45 4.50
CA GLY A 149 6.42 17.62 4.78
C GLY A 149 6.44 18.55 3.59
N SER A 150 5.57 19.57 3.55
CA SER A 150 5.77 20.75 2.69
C SER A 150 4.70 21.80 2.98
N ALA A 151 5.15 22.98 3.38
CA ALA A 151 4.35 24.20 3.37
C ALA A 151 3.88 24.64 1.95
N GLY A 152 3.98 23.76 0.94
CA GLY A 152 3.74 24.05 -0.48
C GLY A 152 2.80 23.08 -1.21
N ILE A 153 2.32 21.99 -0.59
CA ILE A 153 1.27 21.13 -1.19
C ILE A 153 -0.13 21.55 -0.74
N VAL A 154 -0.24 21.99 0.51
CA VAL A 154 -1.44 22.58 1.11
C VAL A 154 -0.91 23.73 1.95
N GLY A 155 -1.33 24.98 1.68
CA GLY A 155 -0.78 26.15 2.35
C GLY A 155 -0.75 25.98 3.87
N ASN A 156 0.46 25.99 4.46
CA ASN A 156 0.77 25.58 5.83
C ASN A 156 0.37 24.13 6.17
N ALA A 157 1.37 23.35 6.61
CA ALA A 157 1.21 21.99 7.14
C ALA A 157 0.47 22.01 8.50
N ALA A 158 -0.82 22.32 8.48
CA ALA A 158 -1.73 22.08 9.57
C ALA A 158 -2.36 20.69 9.39
N ASP A 159 -2.21 19.84 10.39
CA ASP A 159 -3.01 18.66 10.72
C ASP A 159 -4.18 18.33 9.77
N ILE A 160 -3.92 17.61 8.67
CA ILE A 160 -4.95 17.16 7.73
C ILE A 160 -4.97 15.63 7.62
N THR A 161 -6.16 15.05 7.54
CA THR A 161 -6.36 13.62 7.27
C THR A 161 -6.16 13.33 5.78
N VAL A 162 -5.99 12.04 5.43
CA VAL A 162 -5.90 11.63 4.02
C VAL A 162 -7.19 11.97 3.26
N ASP A 163 -8.35 11.81 3.91
CA ASP A 163 -9.64 12.11 3.28
C ASP A 163 -9.75 13.58 2.91
N GLU A 164 -9.49 14.48 3.86
CA GLU A 164 -9.51 15.92 3.64
C GLU A 164 -8.52 16.34 2.54
N LEU A 165 -7.34 15.71 2.50
CA LEU A 165 -6.36 15.96 1.45
C LEU A 165 -6.86 15.50 0.07
N MET A 166 -7.49 14.33 -0.03
CA MET A 166 -8.09 13.86 -1.28
C MET A 166 -9.21 14.79 -1.74
N GLN A 167 -10.07 15.24 -0.82
CA GLN A 167 -11.12 16.21 -1.15
C GLN A 167 -10.54 17.54 -1.64
N SER A 168 -9.43 18.00 -1.07
CA SER A 168 -8.70 19.19 -1.54
C SER A 168 -8.20 19.01 -2.98
N PHE A 169 -7.52 17.89 -3.27
CA PHE A 169 -7.03 17.60 -4.62
C PHE A 169 -8.17 17.46 -5.64
N PHE A 170 -9.25 16.76 -5.28
CA PHE A 170 -10.41 16.60 -6.17
C PHE A 170 -11.08 17.94 -6.46
N THR A 171 -11.18 18.81 -5.46
CA THR A 171 -11.71 20.17 -5.63
C THR A 171 -10.85 20.98 -6.59
N THR A 172 -9.53 20.95 -6.44
CA THR A 172 -8.62 21.65 -7.36
C THR A 172 -8.73 21.10 -8.78
N ILE A 173 -8.74 19.77 -8.96
CA ILE A 173 -8.85 19.12 -10.27
C ILE A 173 -10.18 19.48 -10.93
N ALA A 174 -11.31 19.36 -10.22
CA ALA A 174 -12.63 19.68 -10.76
C ALA A 174 -12.76 21.18 -11.12
N THR A 175 -12.20 22.07 -10.28
CA THR A 175 -12.18 23.51 -10.57
C THR A 175 -11.39 23.82 -11.84
N ASN A 176 -10.24 23.17 -12.01
CA ASN A 176 -9.44 23.32 -13.21
C ASN A 176 -10.08 22.67 -14.44
N ALA A 177 -10.80 21.55 -14.28
CA ALA A 177 -11.50 20.87 -15.36
C ALA A 177 -12.68 21.70 -15.91
N ALA A 178 -13.29 22.55 -15.07
CA ALA A 178 -14.31 23.51 -15.50
C ALA A 178 -13.74 24.70 -16.30
N ASP A 179 -12.43 24.92 -16.28
CA ASP A 179 -11.74 25.94 -17.06
C ASP A 179 -11.31 25.37 -18.42
N ALA A 180 -12.00 25.80 -19.48
CA ALA A 180 -11.74 25.36 -20.84
C ALA A 180 -10.32 25.67 -21.35
N SER A 181 -9.60 26.61 -20.72
CA SER A 181 -8.20 26.89 -21.06
C SER A 181 -7.22 25.88 -20.47
N LYS A 182 -7.63 25.13 -19.44
CA LYS A 182 -6.81 24.12 -18.76
C LYS A 182 -7.16 22.71 -19.20
N LEU A 183 -8.44 22.43 -19.44
CA LEU A 183 -8.92 21.13 -19.90
C LEU A 183 -8.25 20.73 -21.22
N GLY A 184 -7.86 19.47 -21.34
CA GLY A 184 -7.07 18.98 -22.47
C GLY A 184 -5.59 19.36 -22.42
N THR A 185 -5.10 19.86 -21.27
CA THR A 185 -3.68 20.09 -21.00
C THR A 185 -3.33 19.60 -19.59
N LYS A 186 -2.05 19.46 -19.27
CA LYS A 186 -1.60 19.11 -17.90
C LYS A 186 -1.97 20.15 -16.85
N ALA A 187 -2.30 21.39 -17.25
CA ALA A 187 -2.74 22.43 -16.33
C ALA A 187 -4.05 22.05 -15.61
N VAL A 188 -4.79 21.07 -16.13
CA VAL A 188 -6.01 20.57 -15.48
C VAL A 188 -5.74 19.91 -14.12
N TYR A 189 -4.59 19.24 -13.95
CA TYR A 189 -4.21 18.56 -12.71
C TYR A 189 -2.88 19.03 -12.13
N ASN A 190 -2.26 20.08 -12.67
CA ASN A 190 -1.08 20.71 -12.07
C ASN A 190 -1.46 21.91 -11.21
N THR A 191 -0.85 22.05 -10.03
CA THR A 191 -0.96 23.30 -9.24
C THR A 191 -0.12 24.41 -9.87
N ALA A 192 -0.27 25.65 -9.38
CA ALA A 192 0.52 26.79 -9.82
C ALA A 192 2.02 26.60 -9.55
N GLU A 193 2.37 25.84 -8.51
CA GLU A 193 3.72 25.48 -8.10
C GLU A 193 4.28 24.28 -8.90
N GLY A 194 3.50 23.71 -9.82
CA GLY A 194 3.91 22.59 -10.67
C GLY A 194 3.71 21.21 -10.06
N LEU A 195 2.95 21.09 -8.96
CA LEU A 195 2.62 19.81 -8.36
C LEU A 195 1.61 19.05 -9.21
N ASP A 196 1.95 17.84 -9.63
CA ASP A 196 1.07 16.95 -10.41
C ASP A 196 0.09 16.22 -9.47
N LEU A 197 -1.16 16.67 -9.43
CA LEU A 197 -2.21 16.11 -8.57
C LEU A 197 -2.65 14.71 -8.99
N SER A 198 -2.51 14.32 -10.28
CA SER A 198 -2.76 12.94 -10.71
C SER A 198 -1.78 11.99 -10.01
N GLN A 199 -0.51 12.38 -9.95
CA GLN A 199 0.52 11.63 -9.24
C GLN A 199 0.33 11.66 -7.73
N MET A 200 -0.08 12.80 -7.17
CA MET A 200 -0.27 12.94 -5.73
C MET A 200 -1.44 12.10 -5.22
N VAL A 201 -2.59 12.11 -5.90
CA VAL A 201 -3.73 11.23 -5.55
C VAL A 201 -3.26 9.77 -5.48
N ASN A 202 -2.57 9.30 -6.51
CA ASN A 202 -2.12 7.91 -6.57
C ASN A 202 -1.07 7.58 -5.48
N LYS A 203 -0.01 8.39 -5.35
CA LYS A 203 1.11 8.09 -4.44
C LYS A 203 0.72 8.22 -2.97
N VAL A 204 -0.11 9.20 -2.62
CA VAL A 204 -0.60 9.36 -1.26
C VAL A 204 -1.46 8.17 -0.87
N LEU A 205 -2.36 7.72 -1.74
CA LEU A 205 -3.19 6.55 -1.43
C LEU A 205 -2.38 5.24 -1.39
N ILE A 206 -1.35 5.05 -2.23
CA ILE A 206 -0.45 3.89 -2.09
C ILE A 206 0.18 3.85 -0.70
N GLY A 207 0.74 4.97 -0.23
CA GLY A 207 1.40 5.02 1.08
C GLY A 207 0.42 4.97 2.25
N ALA A 208 -0.60 5.81 2.24
CA ALA A 208 -1.49 5.99 3.39
C ALA A 208 -2.64 4.98 3.46
N LEU A 209 -2.88 4.22 2.39
CA LEU A 209 -3.88 3.15 2.35
C LEU A 209 -3.23 1.79 2.15
N LEU A 210 -2.60 1.52 1.00
CA LEU A 210 -2.15 0.17 0.69
C LEU A 210 -1.04 -0.28 1.65
N PHE A 211 -0.01 0.55 1.83
CA PHE A 211 1.10 0.23 2.73
C PHE A 211 0.67 0.21 4.20
N ASP A 212 -0.21 1.11 4.64
CA ASP A 212 -0.74 1.10 6.01
C ASP A 212 -1.58 -0.15 6.29
N GLN A 213 -2.51 -0.51 5.40
CA GLN A 213 -3.29 -1.75 5.54
C GLN A 213 -2.37 -2.98 5.56
N LEU A 214 -1.42 -3.05 4.63
CA LEU A 214 -0.42 -4.12 4.57
C LEU A 214 0.34 -4.25 5.91
N SER A 215 1.04 -3.18 6.31
CA SER A 215 2.05 -3.24 7.37
C SER A 215 1.46 -3.09 8.76
N SER A 216 0.68 -2.05 8.99
CA SER A 216 0.17 -1.67 10.32
C SER A 216 -1.03 -2.51 10.76
N LYS A 217 -1.74 -3.15 9.82
CA LYS A 217 -2.95 -3.92 10.11
C LYS A 217 -2.76 -5.42 9.89
N TYR A 218 -2.47 -5.84 8.66
CA TYR A 218 -2.47 -7.26 8.32
C TYR A 218 -1.21 -7.99 8.77
N LEU A 219 -0.03 -7.44 8.50
CA LEU A 219 1.24 -8.05 8.90
C LEU A 219 1.59 -7.78 10.37
N ALA A 220 1.05 -6.73 10.99
CA ALA A 220 1.40 -6.32 12.35
C ALA A 220 1.16 -7.40 13.41
N ASP A 221 0.15 -8.25 13.22
CA ASP A 221 -0.26 -9.26 14.19
C ASP A 221 -0.31 -10.67 13.61
N ILE A 222 0.26 -10.88 12.42
CA ILE A 222 0.01 -12.11 11.65
C ILE A 222 0.52 -13.38 12.32
N LEU A 223 1.67 -13.28 13.01
CA LEU A 223 2.26 -14.41 13.72
C LEU A 223 1.46 -14.83 14.96
N ASP A 224 0.57 -13.96 15.45
CA ASP A 224 -0.31 -14.23 16.58
C ASP A 224 -1.67 -14.82 16.16
N ARG A 225 -1.92 -14.97 14.86
CA ARG A 225 -3.19 -15.48 14.31
C ARG A 225 -3.20 -17.00 14.24
N ASP A 226 -4.39 -17.58 14.47
CA ASP A 226 -4.56 -19.03 14.36
C ASP A 226 -4.37 -19.50 12.92
N ASN A 227 -3.63 -20.61 12.78
CA ASN A 227 -3.37 -21.29 11.52
C ASN A 227 -3.67 -22.80 11.60
N THR A 228 -4.55 -23.19 12.53
CA THR A 228 -4.85 -24.60 12.79
C THR A 228 -6.25 -24.97 12.33
N GLU A 229 -7.22 -24.09 12.54
CA GLU A 229 -8.64 -24.32 12.25
C GLU A 229 -9.17 -23.31 11.22
N PRO A 230 -10.27 -23.65 10.52
CA PRO A 230 -10.98 -22.70 9.66
C PRO A 230 -11.38 -21.45 10.45
N ARG A 231 -11.25 -20.27 9.84
CA ARG A 231 -11.58 -18.99 10.53
C ARG A 231 -13.06 -18.82 10.87
N SER A 232 -13.93 -19.62 10.24
CA SER A 232 -15.36 -19.71 10.52
C SER A 232 -15.92 -21.01 9.94
N ASP A 233 -17.13 -21.39 10.34
CA ASP A 233 -17.82 -22.56 9.79
C ASP A 233 -17.87 -22.51 8.25
N GLY A 234 -17.30 -23.53 7.61
CA GLY A 234 -17.24 -23.65 6.15
C GLY A 234 -16.21 -22.76 5.45
N ALA A 235 -15.33 -22.06 6.19
CA ALA A 235 -14.24 -21.32 5.57
C ALA A 235 -13.20 -22.24 4.92
N ASP A 236 -12.63 -21.77 3.81
CA ASP A 236 -11.57 -22.45 3.05
C ASP A 236 -10.16 -22.16 3.60
N ASP A 237 -10.07 -21.20 4.51
CA ASP A 237 -8.84 -20.59 5.01
C ASP A 237 -8.84 -20.44 6.55
N THR A 238 -7.65 -20.45 7.14
CA THR A 238 -7.43 -20.08 8.54
C THR A 238 -7.43 -18.56 8.71
N THR A 239 -7.40 -18.09 9.97
CA THR A 239 -7.28 -16.64 10.22
C THR A 239 -5.95 -16.10 9.74
N GLN A 240 -4.86 -16.87 9.89
CA GLN A 240 -3.53 -16.47 9.45
C GLN A 240 -3.40 -16.46 7.92
N GLU A 241 -3.93 -17.47 7.23
CA GLU A 241 -3.98 -17.53 5.76
C GLU A 241 -4.74 -16.33 5.20
N HIS A 242 -5.94 -16.06 5.73
CA HIS A 242 -6.75 -14.91 5.32
C HIS A 242 -6.00 -13.58 5.45
N ARG A 243 -5.33 -13.37 6.59
CA ARG A 243 -4.55 -12.14 6.82
C ARG A 243 -3.34 -12.03 5.92
N PHE A 244 -2.69 -13.15 5.62
CA PHE A 244 -1.56 -13.17 4.71
C PHE A 244 -2.01 -12.78 3.31
N ASP A 245 -3.15 -13.30 2.85
CA ASP A 245 -3.70 -12.96 1.54
C ASP A 245 -4.16 -11.50 1.46
N GLU A 246 -4.87 -11.01 2.49
CA GLU A 246 -5.25 -9.59 2.51
C GLU A 246 -4.02 -8.67 2.52
N ALA A 247 -2.91 -9.07 3.16
CA ALA A 247 -1.63 -8.37 3.05
C ALA A 247 -1.04 -8.49 1.64
N PHE A 248 -0.92 -9.72 1.12
CA PHE A 248 -0.34 -10.01 -0.19
C PHE A 248 -1.03 -9.20 -1.30
N GLY A 249 -2.36 -9.16 -1.29
CA GLY A 249 -3.15 -8.42 -2.26
C GLY A 249 -2.90 -6.90 -2.28
N TYR A 250 -2.25 -6.31 -1.27
CA TYR A 250 -1.85 -4.89 -1.29
C TYR A 250 -0.47 -4.63 -1.91
N PHE A 251 0.32 -5.65 -2.25
CA PHE A 251 1.59 -5.46 -2.97
C PHE A 251 1.42 -5.13 -4.46
N GLY A 252 0.35 -5.60 -5.10
CA GLY A 252 0.20 -5.53 -6.55
C GLY A 252 -0.34 -6.83 -7.10
#